data_AF-A0A7W5VL45-F1
#
_entry.id   AF-A0A7W5VL45-F1
#
_cell.length_a   1.000
_cell.length_b   1.000
_cell.length_c   1.000
_cell.angle_alpha   90.00
_cell.angle_beta   90.00
_cell.angle_gamma   90.00
#
_symmetry.space_group_name_H-M   'P 1'
#
loop_
_entity.id
_entity.type
_entity.pdbx_description
1 polymer ?
#
loop_
_entity_poly.entity_id
_entity_poly.type
_entity_poly.pdbx_seq_one_letter_code
_entity_poly.pdbx_strand_id
1 'polypeptide(L)'
;MRYPLLVTALATIIAGLSACQTMTPEERRAADEQRCLGYGFRRGTDGFATCLQRIELDRRAESRAQSAELMQSMAWDLNGPYIYRDHWRHHH
;
A
#
# COMPACT_ATOMS: atom_id res chain seq x y z
N MET A 1 24.68 22.96 26.67
CA MET A 1 23.40 22.22 26.83
C MET A 1 22.61 22.01 25.54
N ARG A 2 22.87 22.72 24.43
CA ARG A 2 22.13 22.55 23.16
C ARG A 2 22.60 21.31 22.36
N TYR A 3 23.90 21.03 22.41
CA TYR A 3 24.52 19.87 21.78
C TYR A 3 23.92 18.51 22.18
N PRO A 4 23.73 18.17 23.48
CA PRO A 4 23.14 16.89 23.85
C PRO A 4 21.69 16.76 23.37
N LEU A 5 20.93 17.85 23.29
CA LEU A 5 19.56 17.86 22.77
C LEU A 5 19.51 17.64 21.24
N LEU A 6 20.49 18.15 20.50
CA LEU A 6 20.59 17.90 19.06
C LEU A 6 21.01 16.45 18.78
N VAL A 7 21.89 15.88 19.60
CA VAL A 7 22.32 14.47 19.46
C VAL A 7 21.16 13.51 19.74
N THR A 8 20.36 13.77 20.78
CA THR A 8 19.19 12.93 21.07
C THR A 8 18.09 13.05 20.01
N ALA A 9 17.84 14.26 19.51
CA ALA A 9 16.87 14.47 18.43
C ALA A 9 17.29 13.80 17.11
N LEU A 10 18.59 13.79 16.78
CA LEU A 10 19.07 13.09 15.58
C LEU A 10 18.92 11.57 15.72
N ALA A 11 19.22 11.03 16.90
CA ALA A 11 19.13 9.60 17.17
C ALA A 11 17.70 9.06 17.07
N THR A 12 16.69 9.83 17.52
CA THR A 12 15.29 9.43 17.41
C THR A 12 14.77 9.44 15.98
N ILE A 13 15.22 10.39 15.15
CA ILE A 13 14.88 10.43 13.73
C ILE A 13 15.44 9.20 13.00
N ILE A 14 16.70 8.87 13.25
CA ILE A 14 17.36 7.69 12.65
C ILE A 14 16.69 6.39 13.10
N ALA A 15 16.29 6.29 14.37
CA ALA A 15 15.55 5.13 14.88
C ALA A 15 14.11 5.05 14.32
N GLY A 16 13.47 6.17 13.99
CA GLY A 16 12.15 6.20 13.36
C GLY A 16 12.14 5.70 11.91
N LEU A 17 13.24 5.93 11.18
CA LEU A 17 13.39 5.53 9.77
C LEU A 17 13.54 4.01 9.58
N SER A 18 14.00 3.27 10.59
CA SER A 18 14.08 1.80 10.55
C SER A 18 12.74 1.09 10.75
N ALA A 19 11.68 1.82 11.11
CA ALA A 19 10.33 1.28 11.27
C ALA A 19 9.61 1.03 9.93
N CYS A 20 10.17 1.48 8.80
CA CYS A 20 9.75 1.02 7.47
C CYS A 20 10.15 -0.46 7.30
N GLN A 21 9.34 -1.37 7.85
CA GLN A 21 9.46 -2.81 7.59
C GLN A 21 9.13 -3.08 6.12
N THR A 22 10.14 -2.90 5.29
CA THR A 22 10.13 -3.28 3.89
C THR A 22 10.30 -4.79 3.84
N MET A 23 9.20 -5.55 3.94
CA MET A 23 9.26 -6.98 3.61
C MET A 23 9.85 -7.11 2.20
N THR A 24 10.87 -7.95 2.08
CA THR A 24 11.48 -8.21 0.78
C THR A 24 10.47 -8.86 -0.17
N PRO A 25 10.63 -8.74 -1.49
CA PRO A 25 9.73 -9.38 -2.45
C PRO A 25 9.60 -10.89 -2.23
N GLU A 26 10.70 -11.55 -1.84
CA GLU A 26 10.72 -12.99 -1.60
C GLU A 26 10.00 -13.38 -0.31
N GLU A 27 10.19 -12.64 0.78
CA GLU A 27 9.45 -12.88 2.02
C GLU A 27 7.95 -12.65 1.82
N ARG A 28 7.57 -11.64 1.05
CA ARG A 28 6.17 -11.42 0.68
C ARG A 28 5.61 -12.60 -0.10
N ARG A 29 6.35 -13.07 -1.11
CA ARG A 29 5.94 -14.24 -1.90
C ARG A 29 5.80 -15.49 -1.03
N ALA A 30 6.75 -15.74 -0.14
CA ALA A 30 6.68 -16.85 0.79
C ALA A 30 5.45 -16.74 1.72
N ALA A 31 5.14 -15.55 2.23
CA ALA A 31 3.96 -15.31 3.05
C ALA A 31 2.65 -15.55 2.29
N ASP A 32 2.57 -15.10 1.03
CA ASP A 32 1.40 -15.32 0.16
C ASP A 32 1.23 -16.81 -0.15
N GLU A 33 2.33 -17.53 -0.43
CA GLU A 33 2.31 -18.99 -0.60
C GLU A 33 1.81 -19.70 0.66
N GLN A 34 2.31 -19.35 1.84
CA GLN A 34 1.87 -19.93 3.12
C GLN A 34 0.38 -19.67 3.37
N ARG A 35 -0.11 -18.47 3.02
CA ARG A 35 -1.54 -18.14 3.13
C ARG A 35 -2.40 -19.02 2.22
N CYS A 36 -2.01 -19.18 0.96
CA CYS A 36 -2.74 -20.06 0.03
C CYS A 36 -2.69 -21.54 0.46
N LEU A 37 -1.56 -22.00 1.01
CA LEU A 37 -1.47 -23.34 1.61
C LEU A 37 -2.41 -23.48 2.82
N GLY A 38 -2.49 -22.46 3.68
CA GLY A 38 -3.38 -22.43 4.83
C GLY A 38 -4.87 -22.46 4.47
N TYR A 39 -5.24 -21.94 3.29
CA TYR A 39 -6.60 -22.09 2.75
C TYR A 39 -6.88 -23.47 2.14
N GLY A 40 -5.87 -24.34 2.05
CA GLY A 40 -6.00 -25.71 1.53
C GLY A 40 -5.69 -25.87 0.05
N PHE A 41 -5.22 -24.82 -0.63
CA PHE A 41 -4.76 -24.94 -2.02
C PHE A 41 -3.46 -25.74 -2.09
N ARG A 42 -3.34 -26.60 -3.10
CA ARG A 42 -2.12 -27.40 -3.34
C ARG A 42 -1.21 -26.71 -4.34
N ARG A 43 0.10 -26.70 -4.08
CA ARG A 43 1.10 -26.16 -5.01
C ARG A 43 0.96 -26.80 -6.40
N GLY A 44 1.22 -26.03 -7.44
CA GLY A 44 1.18 -26.50 -8.83
C GLY A 44 -0.23 -26.72 -9.39
N THR A 45 -1.28 -26.25 -8.70
CA THR A 45 -2.66 -26.28 -9.21
C THR A 45 -3.09 -24.90 -9.70
N ASP A 46 -4.05 -24.87 -10.63
CA ASP A 46 -4.65 -23.61 -11.09
C ASP A 46 -5.28 -22.85 -9.92
N GLY A 47 -5.93 -23.54 -8.97
CA GLY A 47 -6.49 -22.91 -7.77
C GLY A 47 -5.44 -22.20 -6.91
N PHE A 48 -4.23 -22.76 -6.80
CA PHE A 48 -3.12 -22.10 -6.10
C PHE A 48 -2.62 -20.86 -6.85
N ALA A 49 -2.50 -20.94 -8.19
CA ALA A 49 -2.13 -19.79 -9.02
C ALA A 49 -3.19 -18.67 -8.94
N THR A 50 -4.47 -19.01 -8.97
CA THR A 50 -5.59 -18.07 -8.80
C THR A 50 -5.59 -17.44 -7.41
N CYS A 51 -5.32 -18.20 -6.35
CA CYS A 51 -5.21 -17.66 -5.00
C CYS A 51 -4.12 -16.57 -4.93
N LEU A 52 -2.92 -16.87 -5.41
CA LEU A 52 -1.81 -15.91 -5.45
C LEU A 52 -2.15 -14.68 -6.30
N GLN A 53 -2.73 -14.90 -7.48
CA GLN A 53 -3.16 -13.82 -8.37
C GLN A 53 -4.17 -12.88 -7.68
N ARG A 54 -5.12 -13.44 -6.93
CA ARG A 54 -6.15 -12.64 -6.24
C ARG A 54 -5.54 -11.76 -5.16
N ILE A 55 -4.60 -12.27 -4.38
CA ILE A 55 -3.86 -11.50 -3.37
C ILE A 55 -3.11 -10.33 -4.03
N GLU A 56 -2.44 -10.58 -5.15
CA GLU A 56 -1.71 -9.53 -5.87
C GLU A 56 -2.66 -8.47 -6.47
N LEU A 57 -3.81 -8.88 -7.01
CA LEU A 57 -4.81 -7.95 -7.54
C LEU A 57 -5.42 -7.07 -6.46
N ASP A 58 -5.71 -7.63 -5.30
CA ASP A 58 -6.24 -6.91 -4.14
C ASP A 58 -5.27 -5.84 -3.66
N ARG A 59 -4.00 -6.21 -3.45
CA ARG A 59 -2.91 -5.29 -3.12
C ARG A 59 -2.74 -4.17 -4.16
N ARG A 60 -2.86 -4.49 -5.45
CA ARG A 60 -2.83 -3.47 -6.52
C ARG A 60 -4.04 -2.56 -6.48
N ALA A 61 -5.22 -3.07 -6.09
CA ALA A 61 -6.40 -2.25 -5.90
C ALA A 61 -6.23 -1.28 -4.72
N GLU A 62 -5.67 -1.72 -3.60
CA GLU A 62 -5.33 -0.86 -2.47
C GLU A 62 -4.33 0.23 -2.87
N SER A 63 -3.25 -0.12 -3.57
CA SER A 63 -2.27 0.85 -4.06
C SER A 63 -2.89 1.89 -5.00
N ARG A 64 -3.79 1.46 -5.90
CA ARG A 64 -4.55 2.38 -6.76
C ARG A 64 -5.45 3.29 -5.95
N ALA A 65 -6.18 2.76 -4.98
CA ALA A 65 -7.07 3.54 -4.12
C ALA A 65 -6.30 4.61 -3.31
N GLN A 66 -5.19 4.22 -2.69
CA GLN A 66 -4.31 5.15 -1.96
C GLN A 66 -3.76 6.25 -2.87
N SER A 67 -3.32 5.88 -4.09
CA SER A 67 -2.82 6.87 -5.05
C SER A 67 -3.92 7.84 -5.50
N ALA A 68 -5.16 7.36 -5.69
CA ALA A 68 -6.29 8.20 -6.05
C ALA A 68 -6.67 9.16 -4.92
N GLU A 69 -6.68 8.68 -3.67
CA GLU A 69 -6.94 9.49 -2.49
C GLU A 69 -5.90 10.61 -2.31
N LEU A 70 -4.62 10.27 -2.46
CA LEU A 70 -3.52 11.25 -2.43
C LEU A 70 -3.63 12.27 -3.57
N MET A 71 -3.93 11.84 -4.79
CA MET A 71 -4.14 12.77 -5.90
C MET A 71 -5.33 13.68 -5.66
N GLN A 72 -6.41 13.15 -5.08
CA GLN A 72 -7.60 13.92 -4.75
C GLN A 72 -7.29 14.96 -3.67
N SER A 73 -6.59 14.59 -2.59
CA SER A 73 -6.20 15.55 -1.53
C SER A 73 -5.27 16.64 -2.07
N MET A 74 -4.25 16.26 -2.84
CA MET A 74 -3.36 17.21 -3.49
C MET A 74 -4.10 18.16 -4.44
N ALA A 75 -5.11 17.67 -5.17
CA ALA A 75 -5.92 18.51 -6.04
C ALA A 75 -6.72 19.57 -5.25
N TRP A 76 -7.27 19.21 -4.08
CA TRP A 76 -7.92 20.16 -3.18
C TRP A 76 -6.96 21.23 -2.66
N ASP A 77 -5.75 20.83 -2.25
CA ASP A 77 -4.75 21.74 -1.65
C ASP A 77 -4.08 22.67 -2.66
N LEU A 78 -3.81 22.20 -3.89
CA LEU A 78 -3.02 22.94 -4.88
C LEU A 78 -3.82 23.95 -5.71
N ASN A 79 -5.13 23.75 -5.89
CA ASN A 79 -5.92 24.59 -6.81
C ASN A 79 -7.26 25.09 -6.27
N GLY A 80 -7.64 24.81 -5.01
CA GLY A 80 -9.03 24.98 -4.61
C GLY A 80 -9.95 24.19 -5.57
N PRO A 81 -11.28 24.32 -5.53
CA PRO A 81 -12.15 23.34 -6.18
C PRO A 81 -12.04 23.38 -7.72
N TYR A 82 -11.27 22.46 -8.33
CA TYR A 82 -11.54 22.03 -9.70
C TYR A 82 -12.81 21.18 -9.68
N ILE A 83 -13.95 21.86 -9.81
CA ILE A 83 -15.24 21.23 -10.05
C ILE A 83 -15.16 20.49 -11.40
N TYR A 84 -14.78 19.21 -11.41
CA TYR A 84 -15.25 18.32 -12.45
C TYR A 84 -16.75 18.17 -12.22
N ARG A 85 -17.54 18.97 -12.92
CA ARG A 85 -18.99 18.85 -12.92
C ARG A 85 -19.31 17.51 -13.57
N ASP A 86 -19.53 16.48 -12.77
CA ASP A 86 -19.92 15.16 -13.25
C ASP A 86 -21.13 15.28 -14.17
N HIS A 87 -20.95 14.89 -15.44
CA HIS A 87 -22.02 14.77 -16.42
C HIS A 87 -22.33 13.30 -16.72
N TRP A 88 -22.04 12.40 -15.79
CA TRP A 88 -22.55 11.03 -15.83
C TRP A 88 -24.02 11.00 -15.42
N ARG A 89 -24.81 11.42 -16.40
CA ARG A 89 -26.25 11.28 -16.50
C ARG A 89 -26.62 9.82 -16.27
N HIS A 90 -27.21 9.51 -15.13
CA HIS A 90 -27.96 8.28 -14.95
C HIS A 90 -29.10 8.27 -16.00
N HIS A 91 -28.88 7.55 -17.09
CA HIS A 91 -29.98 6.84 -17.73
C HIS A 91 -30.23 5.63 -16.85
N HIS A 92 -31.44 5.48 -16.32
CA HIS A 92 -32.37 4.34 -16.33
C HIS A 92 -33.55 4.70 -15.42
#